data_AF-A0A0G0IKD2-F1
#
_entry.id   AF-A0A0G0IKD2-F1
#
_cell.length_a   1.000
_cell.length_b   1.000
_cell.length_c   1.000
_cell.angle_alpha   90.00
_cell.angle_beta   90.00
_cell.angle_gamma   90.00
#
_symmetry.space_group_name_H-M   'P 1'
#
loop_
_entity.id
_entity.type
_entity.pdbx_description
1 polymer ?
#
loop_
_entity_poly.entity_id
_entity_poly.type
_entity_poly.pdbx_seq_one_letter_code
_entity_poly.pdbx_strand_id
1 'polypeptide(L)' 'MKIKYKQKIVTFGGGTGHFHLLNGLRELNETSLISAVVSCWDSGGSSGRLRTELGVLPPGDIRRCLLALGN' A
#
# COMPACT_ATOMS: atom_id res chain seq x y z
N MET A 1 8.19 24.53 5.88
CA MET A 1 8.78 23.41 5.12
C MET A 1 9.08 22.30 6.11
N LYS A 2 8.30 21.20 6.13
CA LYS A 2 8.57 20.09 7.06
C LYS A 2 9.84 19.39 6.62
N ILE A 3 10.81 19.25 7.54
CA ILE A 3 12.01 18.45 7.27
C ILE A 3 11.55 17.00 7.08
N LYS A 4 11.87 16.41 5.94
CA LYS A 4 11.65 14.99 5.69
C LYS A 4 12.83 14.18 6.21
N TYR A 5 12.54 13.07 6.87
CA TYR A 5 13.54 12.07 7.21
C TYR A 5 14.08 11.39 5.94
N LYS A 6 15.26 10.76 6.08
CA LYS A 6 15.93 9.99 5.02
C LYS A 6 16.21 8.55 5.47
N GLN A 7 15.20 7.89 6.01
CA GLN A 7 15.32 6.51 6.48
C GLN A 7 14.84 5.55 5.39
N LYS A 8 15.54 4.42 5.25
CA LYS A 8 15.07 3.29 4.44
C LYS A 8 14.04 2.53 5.27
N ILE A 9 12.79 2.53 4.83
CA ILE A 9 11.67 1.96 5.57
C ILE A 9 11.05 0.85 4.71
N VAL A 10 10.91 -0.34 5.29
CA VAL A 10 10.15 -1.44 4.69
C VAL A 10 8.91 -1.67 5.55
N THR A 11 7.73 -1.64 4.94
CA THR A 11 6.46 -1.93 5.62
C THR A 11 5.87 -3.24 5.10
N PHE A 12 5.21 -3.98 5.98
CA PHE A 12 4.47 -5.20 5.64
C PHE A 12 3.02 -5.04 6.07
N GLY A 13 2.07 -5.27 5.17
CA GLY A 13 0.64 -5.17 5.52
C GLY A 13 -0.29 -5.18 4.31
N GLY A 14 -1.54 -4.76 4.50
CA GLY A 14 -2.54 -4.64 3.44
C GLY A 14 -3.73 -3.78 3.89
N GLY A 15 -4.78 -3.70 3.06
CA GLY A 15 -6.01 -3.04 3.44
C GLY A 15 -5.90 -1.54 3.69
N THR A 16 -6.81 -1.01 4.50
CA THR A 16 -6.93 0.43 4.79
C THR A 16 -5.92 0.92 5.83
N GLY A 17 -5.53 0.09 6.81
CA GLY A 17 -4.54 0.49 7.81
C GLY A 17 -3.17 0.78 7.18
N HIS A 18 -2.73 -0.09 6.27
CA HIS A 18 -1.47 0.10 5.56
C HIS A 18 -1.49 1.35 4.66
N PHE A 19 -2.64 1.67 4.04
CA PHE A 19 -2.82 2.90 3.26
C PHE A 19 -2.58 4.18 4.09
N HIS A 20 -3.14 4.25 5.30
CA HIS A 20 -2.96 5.41 6.17
C HIS A 20 -1.52 5.53 6.67
N LEU A 21 -0.89 4.40 7.01
CA LEU A 21 0.53 4.35 7.40
C LEU A 21 1.43 4.91 6.30
N LEU A 22 1.26 4.43 5.06
CA LEU A 22 2.06 4.87 3.91
C LEU A 22 1.88 6.37 3.61
N ASN A 23 0.66 6.90 3.73
CA ASN A 23 0.42 8.34 3.58
C ASN A 23 1.14 9.17 4.64
N GLY A 24 1.10 8.76 5.91
CA GLY A 24 1.83 9.44 6.98
C GLY A 24 3.34 9.38 6.77
N LEU A 25 3.87 8.22 6.36
CA LEU A 25 5.28 8.05 6.04
C LEU A 25 5.72 8.91 4.84
N ARG A 26 4.88 9.04 3.81
CA ARG A 26 5.14 9.91 2.65
C ARG A 26 5.29 11.38 3.06
N GLU A 27 4.50 11.83 4.03
CA GLU A 27 4.58 13.21 4.55
C GLU A 27 5.86 13.44 5.36
N LEU A 28 6.30 12.42 6.11
CA LEU A 28 7.40 12.53 7.07
C LEU A 28 8.76 12.11 6.50
N ASN A 29 8.83 11.29 5.45
CA ASN A 29 10.07 10.70 4.91
C ASN A 29 10.16 10.92 3.38
N GLU A 30 11.37 10.74 2.83
CA GLU A 30 11.54 10.66 1.38
C GLU A 30 10.85 9.41 0.82
N THR A 31 9.88 9.62 -0.09
CA THR A 31 9.07 8.53 -0.68
C THR A 31 9.91 7.48 -1.38
N SER A 32 11.02 7.87 -2.01
CA SER A 32 11.96 6.97 -2.69
C SER A 32 12.66 5.97 -1.75
N LEU A 33 12.57 6.19 -0.43
CA LEU A 33 13.17 5.31 0.58
C LEU A 33 12.12 4.43 1.29
N ILE A 34 10.86 4.47 0.86
CA ILE A 34 9.78 3.65 1.41
C ILE A 34 9.49 2.50 0.46
N SER A 35 9.58 1.27 0.96
CA SER A 35 9.19 0.05 0.24
C SER A 35 8.03 -0.62 0.96
N ALA A 36 6.92 -0.86 0.27
CA ALA A 36 5.75 -1.51 0.84
C ALA A 36 5.61 -2.94 0.30
N VAL A 37 5.68 -3.92 1.19
CA VAL A 37 5.35 -5.32 0.91
C VAL A 37 3.89 -5.55 1.27
N VAL A 38 3.09 -5.86 0.26
CA VAL A 38 1.63 -5.89 0.39
C VAL A 38 1.13 -7.33 0.41
N SER A 39 0.43 -7.72 1.48
CA SER A 39 -0.32 -8.98 1.47
C SER A 39 -1.62 -8.79 0.67
N CYS A 40 -1.92 -9.75 -0.20
CA CYS A 40 -3.13 -9.76 -1.02
C CYS A 40 -4.18 -10.74 -0.45
N TRP A 41 -4.25 -10.86 0.87
CA TRP A 41 -5.09 -11.89 1.50
C TRP A 41 -6.57 -11.47 1.60
N ASP A 42 -6.84 -10.16 1.56
CA ASP A 42 -8.19 -9.62 1.70
C ASP A 42 -9.01 -9.88 0.44
N SER A 43 -9.95 -10.80 0.57
CA SER A 43 -10.79 -11.33 -0.52
C SER A 43 -12.26 -11.41 -0.12
N GLY A 44 -12.72 -10.51 0.76
CA GLY A 44 -14.15 -10.25 0.93
C GLY A 44 -14.65 -9.19 -0.06
N GLY A 45 -15.66 -9.51 -0.89
CA GLY A 45 -16.36 -8.52 -1.74
C GLY A 45 -15.97 -8.51 -3.22
N SER A 46 -15.87 -7.33 -3.84
CA SER A 46 -15.62 -7.18 -5.30
C SER A 46 -14.24 -7.71 -5.74
N SER A 47 -13.21 -7.55 -4.91
CA SER A 47 -11.87 -8.12 -5.15
C SER A 47 -11.87 -9.65 -5.07
N GLY A 48 -12.72 -10.23 -4.22
CA GLY A 48 -12.94 -11.68 -4.16
C GLY A 48 -13.64 -12.21 -5.41
N ARG A 49 -14.63 -11.46 -5.94
CA ARG A 49 -15.29 -11.77 -7.22
C ARG A 49 -14.31 -11.75 -8.40
N LEU A 50 -13.51 -10.69 -8.52
CA LEU A 50 -12.47 -10.58 -9.57
C LEU A 50 -11.42 -11.69 -9.47
N ARG A 51 -11.02 -12.09 -8.25
CA ARG A 51 -10.11 -13.22 -8.04
C ARG A 51 -10.72 -14.55 -8.50
N THR A 52 -12.00 -14.77 -8.22
CA THR A 52 -12.71 -16.00 -8.63
C THR A 52 -13.03 -16.03 -10.13
N GLU A 53 -13.34 -14.89 -10.74
CA GLU A 53 -13.73 -14.80 -12.16
C GLU A 53 -12.53 -14.75 -13.11
N LEU A 54 -11.41 -14.13 -12.71
CA LEU A 54 -10.25 -13.91 -13.58
C LEU A 54 -8.99 -14.67 -13.14
N GLY A 55 -9.00 -15.35 -11.98
CA GLY A 55 -7.85 -16.11 -11.47
C GLY A 55 -6.64 -15.26 -11.08
N VAL A 56 -6.79 -13.94 -11.00
CA VAL A 56 -5.71 -12.99 -10.66
C VAL A 56 -5.69 -12.65 -9.17
N LEU A 57 -4.51 -12.32 -8.64
CA LEU A 57 -4.37 -11.80 -7.29
C LEU A 57 -5.25 -10.54 -7.12
N PRO A 58 -5.95 -10.38 -5.98
CA PRO A 58 -6.88 -9.28 -5.77
C PRO A 58 -6.13 -7.94 -5.88
N PRO A 59 -6.45 -7.11 -6.89
CA PRO A 59 -5.65 -5.91 -7.17
C PRO A 59 -5.87 -4.78 -6.15
N GLY A 60 -6.85 -4.93 -5.25
CA GLY A 60 -7.31 -3.88 -4.35
C GLY A 60 -6.24 -3.36 -3.40
N ASP A 61 -5.52 -4.25 -2.73
CA ASP A 61 -4.52 -3.87 -1.72
C ASP A 61 -3.27 -3.25 -2.36
N ILE A 62 -2.83 -3.80 -3.50
CA ILE A 62 -1.72 -3.24 -4.28
C ILE A 62 -2.10 -1.84 -4.80
N ARG A 63 -3.30 -1.69 -5.37
CA ARG A 63 -3.79 -0.39 -5.86
C ARG A 63 -3.80 0.67 -4.75
N ARG A 64 -4.25 0.31 -3.54
CA ARG A 64 -4.25 1.24 -2.40
C ARG A 64 -2.83 1.69 -2.05
N CYS A 65 -1.87 0.78 -2.00
CA CYS A 65 -0.48 1.14 -1.68
C CYS A 65 0.14 2.02 -2.77
N LEU A 66 -0.16 1.75 -4.05
CA LEU A 66 0.24 2.62 -5.16
C LEU A 66 -0.38 4.01 -5.05
N LEU A 67 -1.66 4.13 -4.66
CA LEU A 67 -2.30 5.43 -4.44
C LEU A 67 -1.71 6.17 -3.23
N ALA A 68 -1.32 5.47 -2.17
CA ALA A 68 -0.74 6.09 -0.97
C ALA A 68 0.68 6.65 -1.22
N LEU A 69 1.47 6.00 -2.06
CA LEU A 69 2.84 6.42 -2.40
C LEU A 69 2.92 7.19 -3.73
N GLY A 70 1.85 7.18 -4.52
CA GLY A 70 1.71 7.97 -5.73
C GLY A 70 1.70 9.47 -5.45
N ASN A 71 2.12 10.24 -6.45
CA ASN A 71 2.10 11.69 -6.43
C ASN A 71 0.67 12.22 -6.58
#